data_AF-A0A5P8FJ49-F1
#
_entry.id   AF-A0A5P8FJ49-F1
#
_cell.length_a   1.000
_cell.length_b   1.000
_cell.length_c   1.000
_cell.angle_alpha   90.00
_cell.angle_beta   90.00
_cell.angle_gamma   90.00
#
_symmetry.space_group_name_H-M   'P 1'
#
loop_
_entity.id
_entity.type
_entity.pdbx_description
1 polymer ?
#
loop_
_entity_poly.entity_id
_entity_poly.type
_entity_poly.pdbx_seq_one_letter_code
_entity_poly.pdbx_strand_id
1 'polypeptide(L)'
;MSRRHDRPTFAEMVRQPTWSEQEASTTGRHAVRPGTYNRAGELFDPEGAPLRKVRDDVTADDARRLLVEGARLVHESCGCGGHGGCPPRWFEATEVSAVLADERAAWVHDEDEGGWADVWAGAAGEVVYAHGEIAWLPEQG
;
A
#
# COMPACT_ATOMS: atom_id res chain seq x y z
N MET A 1 44.66 -30.36 3.46
CA MET A 1 43.29 -30.92 3.52
C MET A 1 42.42 -30.10 2.58
N SER A 2 42.21 -30.57 1.35
CA SER A 2 41.43 -29.83 0.34
C SER A 2 39.94 -30.01 0.60
N ARG A 3 39.23 -28.91 0.89
CA ARG A 3 37.76 -28.89 0.86
C ARG A 3 37.34 -29.14 -0.58
N ARG A 4 36.89 -30.36 -0.90
CA ARG A 4 36.15 -30.61 -2.14
C ARG A 4 34.85 -29.81 -2.03
N HIS A 5 34.71 -28.76 -2.83
CA HIS A 5 33.41 -28.17 -3.08
C HIS A 5 32.62 -29.18 -3.90
N ASP A 6 31.73 -29.89 -3.24
CA ASP A 6 30.77 -30.78 -3.90
C ASP A 6 29.87 -29.90 -4.77
N ARG A 7 29.96 -30.05 -6.09
CA ARG A 7 29.09 -29.33 -7.01
C ARG A 7 27.80 -30.13 -7.13
N PRO A 8 26.62 -29.48 -6.97
CA PRO A 8 25.35 -30.18 -7.07
C PRO A 8 25.20 -30.83 -8.45
N THR A 9 24.69 -32.06 -8.46
CA THR A 9 24.38 -32.81 -9.67
C THR A 9 23.26 -32.14 -10.46
N PHE A 10 23.11 -32.47 -11.75
CA PHE A 10 22.01 -31.92 -12.57
C PHE A 10 20.64 -32.17 -11.93
N ALA A 11 20.39 -33.38 -11.43
CA ALA A 11 19.16 -33.72 -10.74
C ALA A 11 18.92 -32.90 -9.46
N GLU A 12 19.98 -32.53 -8.73
CA GLU A 12 19.89 -31.63 -7.59
C GLU A 12 19.66 -30.17 -8.03
N MET A 13 20.29 -29.74 -9.12
CA MET A 13 20.07 -28.40 -9.69
C MET A 13 18.61 -28.18 -10.16
N VAL A 14 17.98 -29.18 -10.79
CA VAL A 14 16.56 -29.03 -11.24
C VAL A 14 15.57 -29.06 -10.07
N ARG A 15 15.98 -29.57 -8.90
CA ARG A 15 15.17 -29.57 -7.67
C ARG A 15 15.38 -28.34 -6.82
N GLN A 16 16.36 -27.49 -7.14
CA GLN A 16 16.52 -26.22 -6.46
C GLN A 16 15.43 -25.26 -6.94
N PRO A 17 14.77 -24.53 -6.02
CA PRO A 17 13.81 -23.52 -6.41
C PRO A 17 14.52 -22.48 -7.27
N THR A 18 13.94 -22.22 -8.44
CA THR A 18 14.39 -21.13 -9.30
C THR A 18 14.30 -19.83 -8.54
N TRP A 19 15.03 -18.80 -8.97
CA TRP A 19 15.02 -17.50 -8.28
C TRP A 19 13.58 -16.96 -8.09
N SER A 20 12.71 -17.16 -9.08
CA SER A 20 11.29 -16.76 -9.05
C SER A 20 10.42 -17.54 -8.05
N GLU A 21 10.90 -18.68 -7.56
CA GLU A 21 10.22 -19.54 -6.57
C GLU A 21 10.72 -19.28 -5.14
N GLN A 22 11.72 -18.41 -4.96
CA GLN A 22 12.24 -18.03 -3.65
C GLN A 22 11.44 -16.85 -3.07
N GLU A 23 11.12 -16.88 -1.76
CA GLU A 23 10.45 -15.77 -1.04
C GLU A 23 11.19 -14.43 -1.17
N ALA A 24 12.52 -14.48 -1.34
CA ALA A 24 13.33 -13.28 -1.59
C ALA A 24 12.95 -12.56 -2.89
N SER A 25 12.32 -13.24 -3.85
CA SER A 25 11.83 -12.64 -5.10
C SER A 25 10.45 -12.00 -4.98
N THR A 26 9.74 -12.22 -3.87
CA THR A 26 8.37 -11.72 -3.65
C THR A 26 8.30 -10.60 -2.61
N THR A 27 9.44 -10.23 -2.00
CA THR A 27 9.56 -9.27 -0.90
C THR A 27 10.51 -8.11 -1.22
N GLY A 28 10.33 -7.00 -0.54
CA GLY A 28 11.18 -5.82 -0.51
C GLY A 28 11.57 -5.29 -1.89
N ARG A 29 12.84 -4.86 -2.00
CA ARG A 29 13.42 -4.29 -3.23
C ARG A 29 13.42 -5.23 -4.44
N HIS A 30 13.20 -6.53 -4.23
CA HIS A 30 13.21 -7.53 -5.29
C HIS A 30 11.81 -7.75 -5.90
N ALA A 31 10.78 -7.16 -5.29
CA ALA A 31 9.39 -7.27 -5.72
C ALA A 31 8.67 -5.92 -5.70
N VAL A 32 9.34 -4.83 -6.10
CA VAL A 32 8.75 -3.49 -6.16
C VAL A 32 7.48 -3.49 -7.03
N ARG A 33 6.42 -2.87 -6.52
CA ARG A 33 5.15 -2.68 -7.22
C ARG A 33 4.72 -1.23 -7.10
N PRO A 34 5.15 -0.35 -8.02
CA PRO A 34 4.85 1.07 -7.93
C PRO A 34 3.36 1.32 -7.73
N GLY A 35 3.04 2.08 -6.68
CA GLY A 35 1.70 2.48 -6.30
C GLY A 35 0.81 1.35 -5.76
N THR A 36 1.32 0.16 -5.45
CA THR A 36 0.49 -0.95 -4.96
C THR A 36 1.26 -1.92 -4.08
N TYR A 37 0.56 -2.96 -3.62
CA TYR A 37 1.11 -4.02 -2.80
C TYR A 37 1.91 -5.03 -3.62
N ASN A 38 3.00 -5.55 -3.04
CA ASN A 38 3.60 -6.79 -3.52
C ASN A 38 2.91 -8.02 -2.91
N ARG A 39 3.37 -9.22 -3.32
CA ARG A 39 2.81 -10.48 -2.82
C ARG A 39 3.02 -10.71 -1.32
N ALA A 40 3.97 -10.01 -0.72
CA ALA A 40 4.24 -10.07 0.71
C ALA A 40 3.39 -9.07 1.53
N GLY A 41 2.52 -8.28 0.87
CA GLY A 41 1.71 -7.27 1.55
C GLY A 41 2.47 -5.98 1.88
N GLU A 42 3.64 -5.76 1.27
CA GLU A 42 4.37 -4.49 1.39
C GLU A 42 3.81 -3.49 0.38
N LEU A 43 3.46 -2.29 0.85
CA LEU A 43 2.98 -1.20 0.02
C LEU A 43 4.15 -0.36 -0.51
N PHE A 44 4.06 0.08 -1.76
CA PHE A 44 5.00 1.01 -2.37
C PHE A 44 4.27 2.24 -2.90
N ASP A 45 4.91 3.39 -2.86
CA ASP A 45 4.39 4.61 -3.48
C ASP A 45 4.49 4.56 -5.01
N PRO A 46 3.88 5.52 -5.74
CA PRO A 46 3.89 5.55 -7.21
C PRO A 46 5.29 5.57 -7.82
N GLU A 47 6.29 6.03 -7.07
CA GLU A 47 7.70 6.04 -7.48
C GLU A 47 8.40 4.69 -7.23
N GLY A 48 7.71 3.74 -6.58
CA GLY A 48 8.24 2.42 -6.22
C GLY A 48 9.07 2.41 -4.95
N ALA A 49 9.00 3.45 -4.13
CA ALA A 49 9.64 3.48 -2.82
C ALA A 49 8.77 2.75 -1.78
N PRO A 50 9.38 1.92 -0.91
CA PRO A 50 8.63 1.16 0.09
C PRO A 50 8.04 2.10 1.14
N LEU A 51 6.81 1.80 1.54
CA LEU A 51 6.10 2.46 2.63
C LEU A 51 6.03 1.53 3.84
N ARG A 52 5.99 2.13 5.03
CA ARG A 52 5.73 1.41 6.27
C ARG A 52 4.50 1.97 6.93
N LYS A 53 3.60 1.09 7.37
CA LYS A 53 2.49 1.50 8.21
C LYS A 53 3.03 1.99 9.55
N VAL A 54 2.60 3.18 9.97
CA VAL A 54 3.02 3.83 11.22
C VAL A 54 1.87 4.01 12.20
N ARG A 55 0.64 4.11 11.71
CA ARG A 55 -0.58 4.11 12.51
C ARG A 55 -1.66 3.32 11.78
N ASP A 56 -2.37 2.51 12.53
CA ASP A 56 -3.60 1.85 12.08
C ASP A 56 -4.79 2.66 12.57
N ASP A 57 -5.90 2.57 11.83
CA ASP A 57 -7.22 3.02 12.27
C ASP A 57 -7.26 4.46 12.81
N VAL A 58 -6.79 5.39 11.99
CA VAL A 58 -6.77 6.82 12.35
C VAL A 58 -8.15 7.44 12.18
N THR A 59 -8.45 8.44 13.02
CA THR A 59 -9.72 9.15 12.93
C THR A 59 -9.78 10.03 11.66
N ALA A 60 -11.01 10.36 11.28
CA ALA A 60 -11.37 11.40 10.32
C ALA A 60 -10.54 12.69 10.46
N ASP A 61 -10.51 13.22 11.67
CA ASP A 61 -9.88 14.51 11.97
C ASP A 61 -8.36 14.41 11.85
N ASP A 62 -7.77 13.30 12.29
CA ASP A 62 -6.34 13.06 12.13
C ASP A 62 -5.95 12.91 10.67
N ALA A 63 -6.70 12.14 9.89
CA ALA A 63 -6.47 12.00 8.46
C ALA A 63 -6.57 13.35 7.75
N ARG A 64 -7.64 14.12 8.02
CA ARG A 64 -7.83 15.46 7.44
C ARG A 64 -6.67 16.39 7.80
N ARG A 65 -6.26 16.39 9.07
CA ARG A 65 -5.12 17.20 9.54
C ARG A 65 -3.84 16.84 8.79
N LEU A 66 -3.55 15.56 8.62
CA LEU A 66 -2.36 15.10 7.88
C LEU A 66 -2.41 15.52 6.41
N LEU A 67 -3.57 15.42 5.76
CA LEU A 67 -3.75 15.88 4.38
C LEU A 67 -3.54 17.40 4.24
N VAL A 68 -4.00 18.19 5.21
CA VAL A 68 -3.73 19.64 5.27
C VAL A 68 -2.24 19.93 5.49
N GLU A 69 -1.56 19.10 6.28
CA GLU A 69 -0.11 19.17 6.51
C GLU A 69 0.72 18.70 5.28
N GLY A 70 0.06 18.19 4.24
CA GLY A 70 0.68 17.81 2.96
C GLY A 70 0.90 16.31 2.78
N ALA A 71 0.29 15.46 3.59
CA ALA A 71 0.29 14.02 3.35
C ALA A 71 -0.37 13.68 2.01
N ARG A 72 0.14 12.64 1.35
CA ARG A 72 -0.49 12.09 0.13
C ARG A 72 -1.71 11.27 0.50
N LEU A 73 -2.63 11.10 -0.45
CA LEU A 73 -3.86 10.35 -0.25
C LEU A 73 -3.93 9.19 -1.23
N VAL A 74 -4.22 8.02 -0.69
CA VAL A 74 -4.44 6.80 -1.46
C VAL A 74 -5.73 6.14 -0.98
N HIS A 75 -6.52 5.64 -1.92
CA HIS A 75 -7.82 5.01 -1.65
C HIS A 75 -7.94 3.66 -2.31
N GLU A 76 -8.55 2.72 -1.62
CA GLU A 76 -9.11 1.53 -2.22
C GLU A 76 -10.58 1.41 -1.80
N SER A 77 -11.46 1.10 -2.76
CA SER A 77 -12.91 1.03 -2.53
C SER A 77 -13.42 -0.35 -2.13
N CYS A 78 -12.59 -1.40 -2.17
CA CYS A 78 -13.01 -2.77 -1.87
C CYS A 78 -13.14 -3.06 -0.37
N GLY A 79 -12.49 -2.26 0.49
CA GLY A 79 -12.35 -2.52 1.92
C GLY A 79 -11.53 -3.78 2.19
N CYS A 80 -10.65 -4.17 1.27
CA CYS A 80 -9.90 -5.42 1.32
C CYS A 80 -8.45 -5.24 1.78
N GLY A 81 -8.03 -4.01 2.11
CA GLY A 81 -6.66 -3.71 2.53
C GLY A 81 -5.65 -3.94 1.40
N GLY A 82 -6.10 -3.90 0.14
CA GLY A 82 -5.30 -4.24 -1.04
C GLY A 82 -5.04 -5.75 -1.25
N HIS A 83 -5.61 -6.62 -0.42
CA HIS A 83 -5.58 -8.07 -0.65
C HIS A 83 -6.67 -8.47 -1.66
N GLY A 84 -6.31 -9.23 -2.70
CA GLY A 84 -7.27 -9.70 -3.71
C GLY A 84 -7.21 -8.98 -5.06
N GLY A 85 -6.28 -8.05 -5.26
CA GLY A 85 -6.00 -7.45 -6.57
C GLY A 85 -6.79 -6.20 -6.90
N CYS A 86 -7.46 -5.58 -5.91
CA CYS A 86 -8.02 -4.24 -6.04
C CYS A 86 -6.88 -3.22 -5.95
N PRO A 87 -6.55 -2.52 -7.06
CA PRO A 87 -5.46 -1.57 -7.06
C PRO A 87 -5.88 -0.30 -6.30
N PRO A 88 -5.05 0.20 -5.38
CA PRO A 88 -5.29 1.52 -4.82
C PRO A 88 -5.15 2.61 -5.88
N ARG A 89 -5.97 3.65 -5.75
CA ARG A 89 -5.86 4.90 -6.50
C ARG A 89 -5.11 5.94 -5.67
N TRP A 90 -4.12 6.55 -6.28
CA TRP A 90 -3.40 7.70 -5.73
C TRP A 90 -4.03 9.00 -6.21
N PHE A 91 -4.20 9.94 -5.29
CA PHE A 91 -4.78 11.24 -5.58
C PHE A 91 -3.69 12.26 -5.84
N GLU A 92 -3.89 13.07 -6.87
CA GLU A 92 -3.07 14.24 -7.13
C GLU A 92 -3.36 15.34 -6.09
N ALA A 93 -2.38 16.21 -5.84
CA ALA A 93 -2.51 17.27 -4.84
C ALA A 93 -3.74 18.19 -5.08
N THR A 94 -4.12 18.41 -6.34
CA THR A 94 -5.32 19.17 -6.70
C THR A 94 -6.61 18.44 -6.36
N GLU A 95 -6.64 17.11 -6.46
CA GLU A 95 -7.79 16.29 -6.08
C GLU A 95 -7.92 16.23 -4.56
N VAL A 96 -6.80 16.10 -3.84
CA VAL A 96 -6.77 16.22 -2.36
C VAL A 96 -7.29 17.58 -1.91
N SER A 97 -6.88 18.66 -2.59
CA SER A 97 -7.37 20.00 -2.28
C SER A 97 -8.88 20.12 -2.49
N ALA A 98 -9.42 19.50 -3.55
CA ALA A 98 -10.86 19.48 -3.80
C ALA A 98 -11.63 18.72 -2.72
N VAL A 99 -11.10 17.57 -2.28
CA VAL A 99 -11.64 16.78 -1.17
C VAL A 99 -11.66 17.61 0.13
N LEU A 100 -10.55 18.28 0.46
CA LEU A 100 -10.44 19.07 1.69
C LEU A 100 -11.35 20.31 1.72
N ALA A 101 -11.71 20.82 0.54
CA ALA A 101 -12.58 21.98 0.36
C ALA A 101 -14.08 21.62 0.43
N ASP A 102 -14.45 20.34 0.30
CA ASP A 102 -15.83 19.92 0.41
C ASP A 102 -16.26 19.80 1.89
N GLU A 103 -17.12 20.71 2.35
CA GLU A 103 -17.66 20.68 3.71
C GLU A 103 -18.57 19.47 3.98
N ARG A 104 -18.99 18.76 2.94
CA ARG A 104 -19.74 17.50 3.05
C ARG A 104 -18.85 16.27 3.13
N ALA A 105 -17.53 16.41 2.95
CA ALA A 105 -16.58 15.33 3.12
C ALA A 105 -16.59 14.88 4.59
N ALA A 106 -17.44 13.92 4.89
CA ALA A 106 -17.48 13.23 6.16
C ALA A 106 -16.74 11.90 6.01
N TRP A 107 -15.88 11.62 6.97
CA TRP A 107 -15.33 10.29 7.17
C TRP A 107 -16.40 9.47 7.89
N VAL A 108 -17.06 8.61 7.14
CA VAL A 108 -17.92 7.59 7.73
C VAL A 108 -16.99 6.44 8.07
N HIS A 109 -16.40 6.50 9.26
CA HIS A 109 -15.86 5.32 9.92
C HIS A 109 -17.06 4.60 10.51
N ASP A 110 -17.74 3.83 9.68
CA ASP A 110 -18.76 2.92 10.14
C ASP A 110 -18.15 1.52 10.13
N GLU A 111 -17.86 1.00 11.32
CA GLU A 111 -17.39 -0.38 11.52
C GLU A 111 -18.38 -1.39 10.93
N ASP A 112 -19.67 -1.03 10.79
CA ASP A 112 -20.71 -1.84 10.13
C ASP A 112 -20.71 -1.69 8.58
N GLU A 113 -20.18 -0.58 8.02
CA GLU A 113 -20.05 -0.39 6.55
C GLU A 113 -18.63 -0.70 6.00
N GLY A 114 -17.64 -0.94 6.87
CA GLY A 114 -16.34 -1.50 6.50
C GLY A 114 -15.29 -0.50 5.99
N GLY A 115 -15.43 0.79 6.31
CA GLY A 115 -14.47 1.84 5.95
C GLY A 115 -13.52 2.22 7.09
N TRP A 116 -12.21 2.31 6.82
CA TRP A 116 -11.19 2.77 7.79
C TRP A 116 -10.02 3.47 7.07
N ALA A 117 -9.09 4.11 7.80
CA ALA A 117 -7.81 4.46 7.19
C ALA A 117 -6.62 4.27 8.10
N ASP A 118 -5.48 4.07 7.46
CA ASP A 118 -4.18 3.91 8.08
C ASP A 118 -3.26 5.05 7.65
N VAL A 119 -2.20 5.28 8.42
CA VAL A 119 -1.10 6.17 8.03
C VAL A 119 0.13 5.33 7.71
N TRP A 120 0.67 5.59 6.54
CA TRP A 120 1.91 5.03 6.05
C TRP A 120 2.96 6.13 5.89
N ALA A 121 4.23 5.78 6.01
CA ALA A 121 5.33 6.72 5.85
C ALA A 121 6.39 6.16 4.90
N GLY A 122 6.94 7.04 4.07
CA GLY A 122 8.03 6.75 3.13
C GLY A 122 9.00 7.92 3.02
N ALA A 123 9.94 7.82 2.08
CA ALA A 123 10.95 8.85 1.86
C ALA A 123 10.36 10.20 1.41
N ALA A 124 9.21 10.17 0.73
CA ALA A 124 8.51 11.37 0.26
C ALA A 124 7.46 11.92 1.26
N GLY A 125 7.34 11.33 2.46
CA GLY A 125 6.46 11.81 3.52
C GLY A 125 5.38 10.81 3.95
N GLU A 126 4.37 11.33 4.66
CA GLU A 126 3.22 10.56 5.13
C GLU A 126 2.18 10.36 4.02
N VAL A 127 1.46 9.25 4.12
CA VAL A 127 0.40 8.82 3.22
C VAL A 127 -0.78 8.41 4.08
N VAL A 128 -1.93 9.03 3.86
CA VAL A 128 -3.22 8.57 4.39
C VAL A 128 -3.75 7.54 3.43
N TYR A 129 -3.88 6.29 3.89
CA TYR A 129 -4.45 5.20 3.11
C TYR A 129 -5.84 4.86 3.62
N ALA A 130 -6.83 5.30 2.85
CA ALA A 130 -8.24 5.09 3.09
C ALA A 130 -8.75 3.80 2.40
N HIS A 131 -9.55 3.03 3.14
CA HIS A 131 -10.06 1.71 2.78
C HIS A 131 -11.58 1.68 2.80
N GLY A 132 -12.18 0.96 1.86
CA GLY A 132 -13.63 0.78 1.77
C GLY A 132 -14.36 1.96 1.16
N GLU A 133 -15.68 1.98 1.31
CA GLU A 133 -16.48 3.14 0.92
C GLU A 133 -16.21 4.28 1.89
N ILE A 134 -15.94 5.47 1.36
CA ILE A 134 -15.75 6.65 2.19
C ILE A 134 -16.39 7.86 1.54
N ALA A 135 -17.32 8.46 2.27
CA ALA A 135 -18.25 9.48 1.78
C ALA A 135 -17.62 10.81 1.33
N TRP A 136 -16.28 10.94 1.38
CA TRP A 136 -15.53 12.10 0.88
C TRP A 136 -15.13 11.99 -0.59
N LEU A 137 -15.35 10.83 -1.22
CA LEU A 137 -15.01 10.63 -2.63
C LEU A 137 -16.23 10.84 -3.52
N PRO A 138 -16.16 11.73 -4.53
CA PRO A 138 -17.22 11.80 -5.53
C PRO A 138 -17.40 10.42 -6.13
N GLU A 139 -18.65 9.97 -6.29
CA GLU A 139 -18.96 8.74 -7.01
C GLU A 139 -18.18 8.74 -8.33
N GLN A 140 -17.34 7.72 -8.51
CA GLN A 140 -16.54 7.59 -9.71
C GLN A 140 -17.50 7.25 -10.86
N GLY A 141 -17.86 8.27 -11.65
CA GLY A 141 -18.64 8.12 -12.87
C GLY A 141 -17.92 7.30 -13.94
#